data_AF-A0A2V9M627-F1
#
_entry.id   AF-A0A2V9M627-F1
#
_cell.length_a   1.000
_cell.length_b   1.000
_cell.length_c   1.000
_cell.angle_alpha   90.00
_cell.angle_beta   90.00
_cell.angle_gamma   90.00
#
_symmetry.space_group_name_H-M   'P 1'
#
loop_
_entity.id
_entity.type
_entity.pdbx_description
1 polymer ?
#
loop_
_entity_poly.entity_id
_entity_poly.type
_entity_poly.pdbx_seq_one_letter_code
_entity_poly.pdbx_strand_id
1 'polypeptide(L)'
;FFRSTNCNVPDQFRVGCIPTSIPGANPFAQSKSNFDPGKGPLLSSGAFESPDDFNLYYGQGPRISNIRGFGFHNQDITVYKRTSIGERVGVEFRAEFFNAWNWHIFNCTSRCFGSTGIDTDIASPTFGEWNGNVSTPRNMQFAIKVIF
;
A
#
# COMPACT_ATOMS: atom_id res chain seq x y z
N PHE A 1 8.56 4.40 3.17
CA PHE A 1 9.82 4.74 3.86
C PHE A 1 9.45 5.12 5.28
N PHE A 2 10.33 4.90 6.26
CA PHE A 2 10.05 5.32 7.62
C PHE A 2 10.35 6.80 7.75
N ARG A 3 9.53 7.50 8.52
CA ARG A 3 9.72 8.91 8.83
C ARG A 3 9.21 9.17 10.23
N SER A 4 9.54 10.34 10.75
CA SER A 4 8.93 10.89 11.95
C SER A 4 8.22 12.19 11.59
N THR A 5 6.96 12.34 11.97
CA THR A 5 6.30 13.66 12.00
C THR A 5 6.83 14.52 13.13
N ASN A 6 7.33 13.93 14.21
CA ASN A 6 8.13 14.65 15.20
C ASN A 6 9.53 14.92 14.60
N CYS A 7 9.76 16.15 14.14
CA CYS A 7 10.98 16.55 13.46
C CYS A 7 11.29 18.02 13.76
N ASN A 8 12.02 18.27 14.85
CA ASN A 8 12.39 19.62 15.27
C ASN A 8 13.66 20.08 14.54
N VAL A 9 13.57 20.21 13.22
CA VAL A 9 14.61 20.77 12.35
C VAL A 9 14.02 22.02 11.66
N PRO A 10 14.77 23.14 11.55
CA PRO A 10 14.25 24.35 10.90
C PRO A 10 13.72 24.07 9.48
N ASP A 11 12.57 24.66 9.17
CA ASP A 11 11.83 24.42 7.94
C ASP A 11 12.58 24.87 6.68
N GLN A 12 13.51 25.83 6.81
CA GLN A 12 14.36 26.32 5.72
C GLN A 12 15.23 25.21 5.11
N PHE A 13 15.57 24.16 5.87
CA PHE A 13 16.32 23.02 5.35
C PHE A 13 15.47 22.12 4.44
N ARG A 14 14.13 22.18 4.55
CA ARG A 14 13.17 21.38 3.77
C ARG A 14 13.50 19.87 3.78
N VAL A 15 13.93 19.37 4.94
CA VAL A 15 14.27 17.96 5.16
C VAL A 15 13.18 17.24 5.95
N GLY A 16 13.10 15.92 5.79
CA GLY A 16 12.29 15.06 6.67
C GLY A 16 13.21 14.26 7.59
N CYS A 17 12.73 13.96 8.80
CA CYS A 17 13.44 13.13 9.75
C CYS A 17 13.21 11.63 9.46
N ILE A 18 14.30 10.88 9.27
CA ILE A 18 14.27 9.48 8.82
C ILE A 18 14.98 8.61 9.85
N PRO A 19 14.26 7.80 10.65
CA PRO A 19 14.87 6.97 11.68
C PRO A 19 15.74 5.88 11.07
N THR A 20 16.91 5.65 11.66
CA THR A 20 17.67 4.44 11.39
C THR A 20 17.07 3.23 12.12
N SER A 21 17.25 2.04 11.54
CA SER A 21 16.90 0.78 12.21
C SER A 21 18.00 0.41 13.21
N ILE A 22 17.62 0.07 14.44
CA ILE A 22 18.56 -0.37 15.48
C ILE A 22 19.23 -1.67 15.03
N PRO A 23 20.57 -1.75 14.96
CA PRO A 23 21.26 -2.97 14.57
C PRO A 23 20.85 -4.17 15.43
N GLY A 24 20.43 -5.26 14.78
CA GLY A 24 20.01 -6.50 15.45
C GLY A 24 18.56 -6.52 15.95
N ALA A 25 17.84 -5.39 15.95
CA ALA A 25 16.43 -5.37 16.28
C ALA A 25 15.57 -5.89 15.12
N ASN A 26 14.53 -6.68 15.44
CA ASN A 26 13.58 -7.14 14.44
C ASN A 26 12.51 -6.06 14.19
N PRO A 27 12.39 -5.51 12.96
CA PRO A 27 11.38 -4.50 12.65
C PRO A 27 9.95 -5.01 12.66
N PHE A 28 9.74 -6.33 12.64
CA PHE A 28 8.43 -6.94 12.63
C PHE A 28 8.02 -7.43 14.02
N ALA A 29 6.94 -6.86 14.57
CA ALA A 29 6.29 -7.34 15.78
C ALA A 29 5.47 -8.62 15.52
N GLN A 30 4.99 -8.79 14.28
CA GLN A 30 4.24 -9.97 13.83
C GLN A 30 4.82 -10.54 12.54
N SER A 31 4.60 -11.84 12.29
CA SER A 31 4.94 -12.42 11.00
C SER A 31 4.12 -11.78 9.89
N LYS A 32 4.79 -11.24 8.87
CA LYS A 32 4.13 -10.67 7.70
C LYS A 32 3.29 -11.68 6.91
N SER A 33 3.65 -12.97 6.92
CA SER A 33 2.89 -14.00 6.19
C SER A 33 1.58 -14.39 6.88
N ASN A 34 1.45 -14.10 8.18
CA ASN A 34 0.28 -14.43 9.00
C ASN A 34 -0.08 -13.23 9.89
N PHE A 35 -0.10 -12.05 9.29
CA PHE A 35 -0.40 -10.80 9.99
C PHE A 35 -1.89 -10.73 10.31
N ASP A 36 -2.21 -10.45 11.57
CA ASP A 36 -3.57 -10.27 12.06
C ASP A 36 -3.73 -8.85 12.63
N PRO A 37 -4.46 -7.95 11.94
CA PRO A 37 -4.67 -6.59 12.41
C PRO A 37 -5.35 -6.51 13.79
N GLY A 38 -6.11 -7.54 14.18
CA GLY A 38 -6.78 -7.59 15.48
C GLY A 38 -5.84 -7.92 16.65
N LYS A 39 -4.61 -8.36 16.37
CA LYS A 39 -3.60 -8.71 17.39
C LYS A 39 -2.57 -7.60 17.64
N GLY A 40 -2.74 -6.44 17.01
CA GLY A 40 -1.88 -5.27 17.18
C GLY A 40 -1.01 -4.95 15.95
N PRO A 41 0.11 -4.24 16.13
CA PRO A 41 0.90 -3.73 15.03
C PRO A 41 1.70 -4.82 14.31
N LEU A 42 1.94 -4.63 13.02
CA LEU A 42 2.87 -5.42 12.21
C LEU A 42 4.33 -5.04 12.52
N LEU A 43 4.58 -3.75 12.70
CA LEU A 43 5.93 -3.19 12.89
C LEU A 43 6.18 -2.87 14.36
N SER A 44 7.42 -3.07 14.80
CA SER A 44 7.85 -2.74 16.16
C SER A 44 8.52 -1.37 16.17
N SER A 45 8.02 -0.43 16.98
CA SER A 45 8.65 0.89 17.14
C SER A 45 10.04 0.78 17.77
N GLY A 46 10.24 -0.17 18.68
CA GLY A 46 11.53 -0.43 19.34
C GLY A 46 12.63 -0.98 18.41
N ALA A 47 12.36 -1.13 17.11
CA ALA A 47 13.37 -1.46 16.11
C ALA A 47 13.94 -0.23 15.39
N PHE A 48 13.49 0.97 15.73
CA PHE A 48 13.88 2.23 15.10
C PHE A 48 14.36 3.25 16.16
N GLU A 49 15.13 4.24 15.73
CA GLU A 49 15.49 5.40 16.55
C GLU A 49 14.26 6.08 17.15
N SER A 50 14.43 6.66 18.35
CA SER A 50 13.33 7.31 19.04
C SER A 50 12.90 8.57 18.29
N PRO A 51 11.60 8.86 18.18
CA PRO A 51 11.13 10.13 17.63
C PRO A 51 11.67 11.36 18.36
N ASP A 52 11.97 11.21 19.66
CA ASP A 52 12.48 12.30 20.50
C ASP A 52 13.93 12.70 20.17
N ASP A 53 14.67 11.82 19.46
CA ASP A 53 16.04 12.10 19.03
C ASP A 53 16.08 13.14 17.89
N PHE A 54 14.95 13.40 17.22
CA PHE A 54 14.84 14.34 16.10
C PHE A 54 14.78 15.82 16.52
N ASN A 55 15.79 16.25 17.27
CA ASN A 55 15.98 17.63 17.70
C ASN A 55 17.27 18.20 17.09
N LEU A 56 17.12 19.03 16.04
CA LEU A 56 18.23 19.47 15.17
C LEU A 56 19.02 18.31 14.53
N TYR A 57 18.40 17.13 14.49
CA TYR A 57 18.93 15.91 13.92
C TYR A 57 17.89 15.31 12.97
N TYR A 58 18.32 14.98 11.74
CA TYR A 58 17.43 14.49 10.68
C TYR A 58 17.42 12.96 10.54
N GLY A 59 18.10 12.24 11.43
CA GLY A 59 18.26 10.79 11.34
C GLY A 59 19.40 10.35 10.43
N GLN A 60 19.80 9.09 10.56
CA GLN A 60 20.74 8.42 9.65
C GLN A 60 20.09 7.26 8.88
N GLY A 61 18.76 7.15 8.95
CA GLY A 61 18.03 6.12 8.26
C GLY A 61 18.11 6.24 6.74
N PRO A 62 18.07 5.12 6.00
CA PRO A 62 18.06 5.16 4.56
C PRO A 62 16.72 5.74 4.05
N ARG A 63 16.79 6.61 3.04
CA ARG A 63 15.59 7.13 2.35
C ARG A 63 14.69 6.02 1.81
N ILE A 64 15.27 4.88 1.46
CA ILE A 64 14.57 3.67 1.05
C ILE A 64 15.01 2.55 2.00
N SER A 65 14.12 2.15 2.92
CA SER A 65 14.34 0.98 3.78
C SER A 65 14.43 -0.30 2.96
N ASN A 66 14.97 -1.39 3.50
CA ASN A 66 14.86 -2.73 2.93
C ASN A 66 13.54 -3.44 3.31
N ILE A 67 12.81 -2.93 4.30
CA ILE A 67 11.48 -3.40 4.69
C ILE A 67 10.48 -3.04 3.57
N ARG A 68 9.76 -4.04 3.06
CA ARG A 68 8.81 -3.91 1.95
C ARG A 68 7.38 -4.14 2.43
N GLY A 69 6.42 -3.44 1.81
CA GLY A 69 4.98 -3.71 1.96
C GLY A 69 4.57 -5.08 1.44
N PHE A 70 3.29 -5.44 1.62
CA PHE A 70 2.74 -6.70 1.12
C PHE A 70 2.89 -6.81 -0.41
N GLY A 71 3.02 -8.05 -0.89
CA GLY A 71 3.07 -8.30 -2.33
C GLY A 71 1.75 -7.87 -2.97
N PHE A 72 1.82 -7.34 -4.19
CA PHE A 72 0.64 -7.01 -4.97
C PHE A 72 0.25 -8.19 -5.87
N HIS A 73 -1.05 -8.49 -5.93
CA HIS A 73 -1.64 -9.55 -6.75
C HIS A 73 -2.99 -9.04 -7.23
N ASN A 74 -3.16 -8.95 -8.54
CA ASN A 74 -4.43 -8.61 -9.16
C ASN A 74 -4.54 -9.33 -10.50
N GLN A 75 -5.74 -9.78 -10.85
CA GLN A 75 -6.01 -10.36 -12.15
C GLN A 75 -7.31 -9.77 -12.69
N ASP A 76 -7.19 -9.10 -13.83
CA ASP A 76 -8.31 -8.52 -14.55
C ASP A 76 -8.58 -9.38 -15.78
N ILE A 77 -9.84 -9.75 -15.99
CA ILE A 77 -10.26 -10.66 -17.06
C ILE A 77 -11.30 -9.96 -17.92
N THR A 78 -11.06 -9.90 -19.22
CA THR A 78 -12.03 -9.42 -20.20
C THR A 78 -12.34 -10.51 -21.20
N VAL A 79 -13.62 -10.82 -21.34
CA VAL A 79 -14.14 -11.74 -22.36
C VAL A 79 -15.05 -10.96 -23.28
N TYR A 80 -14.80 -11.02 -24.58
CA TYR A 80 -15.69 -10.46 -25.58
C TYR A 80 -16.00 -11.47 -26.66
N LYS A 81 -17.22 -11.38 -27.19
CA LYS A 81 -17.69 -12.18 -28.31
C LYS A 81 -18.34 -11.27 -29.33
N ARG A 82 -17.86 -11.34 -30.57
CA ARG A 82 -18.53 -10.76 -31.72
C ARG A 82 -19.34 -11.85 -32.42
N THR A 83 -20.60 -11.54 -32.69
CA THR A 83 -21.54 -12.38 -33.44
C THR A 83 -22.12 -11.55 -34.58
N SER A 84 -22.09 -12.07 -35.80
CA SER A 84 -22.79 -11.45 -36.93
C SER A 84 -24.29 -11.76 -36.85
N ILE A 85 -25.11 -10.74 -37.08
CA ILE A 85 -26.56 -10.85 -37.25
C ILE A 85 -26.85 -10.51 -38.72
N GLY A 86 -26.89 -11.54 -39.57
CA GLY A 86 -26.98 -11.38 -41.01
C GLY A 86 -25.71 -10.80 -41.63
N GLU A 87 -25.85 -10.09 -42.75
CA GLU A 87 -24.71 -9.63 -43.56
C GLU A 87 -24.23 -8.21 -43.21
N ARG A 88 -25.09 -7.39 -42.60
CA ARG A 88 -24.85 -5.94 -42.43
C ARG A 88 -24.75 -5.48 -40.97
N VAL A 89 -25.00 -6.37 -40.02
CA VAL A 89 -25.01 -6.01 -38.59
C VAL A 89 -24.16 -6.99 -37.81
N GLY A 90 -23.28 -6.47 -36.95
CA GLY A 90 -22.54 -7.25 -35.97
C GLY A 90 -22.86 -6.77 -34.56
N VAL A 91 -22.85 -7.69 -33.59
CA VAL A 91 -22.99 -7.38 -32.17
C VAL A 91 -21.77 -7.89 -31.42
N GLU A 92 -21.16 -7.03 -30.62
CA GLU A 92 -20.10 -7.40 -29.68
C GLU A 92 -20.65 -7.32 -28.25
N PHE A 93 -20.66 -8.46 -27.56
CA PHE A 93 -20.88 -8.52 -26.12
C PHE A 93 -19.54 -8.56 -25.42
N ARG A 94 -19.39 -7.80 -24.34
CA ARG A 94 -18.18 -7.76 -23.51
C ARG A 94 -18.54 -7.89 -22.04
N ALA A 95 -17.80 -8.73 -21.34
CA ALA A 95 -17.80 -8.84 -19.89
C ALA A 95 -16.38 -8.54 -19.38
N GLU A 96 -16.26 -7.60 -18.45
CA GLU A 96 -14.98 -7.20 -17.85
C GLU A 96 -15.07 -7.42 -16.33
N PHE A 97 -14.11 -8.16 -15.79
CA PHE A 97 -13.99 -8.50 -14.38
C PHE A 97 -12.68 -7.92 -13.85
N PHE A 98 -12.75 -6.79 -13.14
CA PHE A 98 -11.62 -6.21 -12.44
C PHE A 98 -11.47 -6.86 -11.07
N ASN A 99 -10.26 -7.28 -10.71
CA ASN A 99 -10.01 -8.13 -9.54
C ASN A 99 -10.92 -9.38 -9.57
N ALA A 100 -10.78 -10.20 -10.61
CA ALA A 100 -11.65 -11.34 -10.88
C ALA A 100 -11.80 -12.31 -9.69
N TRP A 101 -10.71 -12.51 -8.93
CA TRP A 101 -10.68 -13.39 -7.76
C TRP A 101 -11.11 -12.72 -6.45
N ASN A 102 -11.39 -11.42 -6.47
CA ASN A 102 -11.69 -10.62 -5.28
C ASN A 102 -10.58 -10.73 -4.21
N TRP A 103 -9.32 -10.71 -4.62
CA TRP A 103 -8.19 -10.66 -3.71
C TRP A 103 -8.05 -9.27 -3.11
N HIS A 104 -7.87 -9.21 -1.79
CA HIS A 104 -7.67 -7.97 -1.06
C HIS A 104 -6.25 -7.92 -0.48
N ILE A 105 -5.65 -6.74 -0.59
CA ILE A 105 -4.27 -6.52 -0.17
C ILE A 105 -4.24 -5.24 0.64
N PHE A 106 -3.46 -5.24 1.72
CA PHE A 106 -3.12 -4.06 2.49
C PHE A 106 -2.32 -3.10 1.61
N ASN A 107 -3.01 -2.17 0.97
CA ASN A 107 -2.41 -1.19 0.08
C ASN A 107 -2.79 0.22 0.51
N CYS A 108 -2.09 1.18 -0.07
CA CYS A 108 -2.55 2.55 -0.12
C CYS A 108 -3.29 2.74 -1.46
N THR A 109 -4.47 3.36 -1.41
CA THR A 109 -5.38 3.52 -2.56
C THR A 109 -5.14 4.81 -3.35
N SER A 110 -4.30 5.73 -2.86
CA SER A 110 -3.90 6.93 -3.61
C SER A 110 -2.56 7.54 -3.15
N ARG A 111 -1.70 7.94 -4.10
CA ARG A 111 -0.40 8.65 -3.88
C ARG A 111 0.56 7.98 -2.88
N CYS A 112 0.89 6.72 -3.14
CA CYS A 112 1.74 5.92 -2.27
C CYS A 112 3.23 6.19 -2.51
N PHE A 113 3.73 7.35 -2.07
CA PHE A 113 5.17 7.58 -1.89
C PHE A 113 5.64 6.79 -0.67
N GLY A 114 5.69 5.46 -0.77
CA GLY A 114 6.09 4.59 0.33
C GLY A 114 5.10 4.44 1.49
N SER A 115 3.87 4.95 1.34
CA SER A 115 2.73 4.65 2.22
C SER A 115 2.21 3.25 1.88
N THR A 116 2.15 2.39 2.88
CA THR A 116 1.52 1.07 2.79
C THR A 116 0.16 1.13 3.49
N GLY A 117 -0.62 0.05 3.49
CA GLY A 117 -1.78 -0.06 4.39
C GLY A 117 -1.40 -0.02 5.88
N ILE A 118 -0.11 0.12 6.21
CA ILE A 118 0.44 0.13 7.57
C ILE A 118 0.99 1.51 7.86
N ASP A 119 0.78 2.01 9.07
CA ASP A 119 1.38 3.26 9.52
C ASP A 119 2.91 3.10 9.66
N THR A 120 3.67 3.99 9.03
CA THR A 120 5.13 3.98 9.03
C THR A 120 5.74 5.26 9.62
N ASP A 121 4.92 6.08 10.26
CA ASP A 121 5.38 7.25 11.01
C ASP A 121 5.75 6.86 12.44
N ILE A 122 7.04 6.88 12.77
CA ILE A 122 7.54 6.39 14.07
C ILE A 122 7.05 7.26 15.25
N ALA A 123 6.65 8.52 14.99
CA ALA A 123 6.05 9.39 15.99
C ALA A 123 4.55 9.16 16.20
N SER A 124 3.92 8.35 15.34
CA SER A 124 2.49 8.07 15.43
C SER A 124 2.20 7.09 16.58
N PRO A 125 1.14 7.32 17.38
CA PRO A 125 0.71 6.37 18.42
C PRO A 125 0.24 5.03 17.84
N THR A 126 -0.13 5.00 16.55
CA THR A 126 -0.57 3.80 15.83
C THR A 126 0.53 3.23 14.92
N PHE A 127 1.81 3.53 15.20
CA PHE A 127 2.92 3.04 14.38
C PHE A 127 2.86 1.52 14.19
N GLY A 128 2.98 1.09 12.93
CA GLY A 128 2.93 -0.32 12.59
C GLY A 128 1.54 -0.93 12.53
N GLU A 129 0.48 -0.19 12.86
CA GLU A 129 -0.90 -0.68 12.77
C GLU A 129 -1.48 -0.54 11.36
N TRP A 130 -2.49 -1.36 11.07
CA TRP A 130 -3.25 -1.26 9.83
C TRP A 130 -4.16 -0.02 9.86
N ASN A 131 -4.03 0.82 8.84
CA ASN A 131 -4.75 2.10 8.76
C ASN A 131 -6.18 1.98 8.19
N GLY A 132 -6.72 0.76 8.10
CA GLY A 132 -8.06 0.50 7.55
C GLY A 132 -8.12 0.43 6.02
N ASN A 133 -7.06 0.80 5.30
CA ASN A 133 -7.07 0.77 3.84
C ASN A 133 -6.76 -0.61 3.27
N VAL A 134 -7.53 -0.97 2.24
CA VAL A 134 -7.36 -2.19 1.45
C VAL A 134 -7.60 -1.87 -0.02
N SER A 135 -7.10 -2.74 -0.90
CA SER A 135 -7.40 -2.67 -2.33
C SER A 135 -8.91 -2.69 -2.61
N THR A 136 -9.29 -2.09 -3.74
CA THR A 136 -10.68 -2.03 -4.19
C THR A 136 -11.28 -3.42 -4.37
N PRO A 137 -12.57 -3.61 -4.03
CA PRO A 137 -13.27 -4.86 -4.26
C PRO A 137 -13.43 -5.15 -5.75
N ARG A 138 -13.77 -6.40 -6.08
CA ARG A 138 -14.09 -6.82 -7.44
C ARG A 138 -15.17 -5.94 -8.06
N ASN A 139 -14.93 -5.50 -9.29
CA ASN A 139 -15.91 -4.79 -10.09
C ASN A 139 -16.17 -5.57 -11.38
N MET A 140 -17.44 -5.70 -11.76
CA MET A 140 -17.86 -6.43 -12.94
C MET A 140 -18.73 -5.52 -13.79
N GLN A 141 -18.40 -5.41 -15.08
CA GLN A 141 -19.18 -4.62 -16.02
C GLN A 141 -19.44 -5.38 -17.31
N PHE A 142 -20.60 -5.10 -17.89
CA PHE A 142 -21.07 -5.70 -19.12
C PHE A 142 -21.38 -4.60 -20.13
N ALA A 143 -20.98 -4.81 -21.38
CA ALA A 143 -21.20 -3.86 -22.45
C ALA A 143 -21.68 -4.57 -23.72
N ILE A 144 -22.53 -3.88 -24.49
CA ILE A 144 -22.98 -4.30 -25.81
C ILE A 144 -22.63 -3.20 -26.80
N LYS A 145 -22.03 -3.57 -27.93
CA LYS A 145 -21.73 -2.68 -29.04
C LYS A 145 -22.35 -3.22 -30.33
N VAL A 146 -23.11 -2.37 -31.01
CA VAL A 146 -23.65 -2.64 -32.35
C VAL A 146 -22.68 -2.09 -33.41
N ILE A 147 -22.44 -2.87 -34.45
CA ILE A 147 -21.53 -2.58 -35.56
C ILE A 147 -22.36 -2.64 -36.86
N PHE A 148 -22.21 -1.63 -37.71
CA PHE A 148 -22.88 -1.48 -39.01
C PHE A 148 -21.84 -1.47 -40.13
#